data_AF-A0A366DFF6-F1
#
_entry.id   AF-A0A366DFF6-F1
#
_cell.length_a   1.000
_cell.length_b   1.000
_cell.length_c   1.000
_cell.angle_alpha   90.00
_cell.angle_beta   90.00
_cell.angle_gamma   90.00
#
_symmetry.space_group_name_H-M   'P 1'
#
loop_
_entity.id
_entity.type
_entity.pdbx_description
1 polymer ?
#
loop_
_entity_poly.entity_id
_entity_poly.type
_entity_poly.pdbx_seq_one_letter_code
_entity_poly.pdbx_strand_id
1 'polypeptide(L)' 'MKKPKVERRVNRETGGIYFKVTREGTSAFLLLSPEELFELANQSIDALGGTRNDQSTQ' A
#
# COMPACT_ATOMS: atom_id res chain seq x y z
N MET A 1 6.73 -8.20 24.64
CA MET A 1 5.74 -8.46 23.56
C MET A 1 6.48 -8.84 22.28
N LYS A 2 6.03 -9.86 21.54
CA LYS A 2 6.65 -10.21 20.24
C LYS A 2 6.20 -9.21 19.16
N LYS A 3 7.14 -8.72 18.36
CA LYS A 3 6.84 -7.82 17.23
C LYS A 3 6.05 -8.57 16.15
N PRO A 4 5.09 -7.92 15.48
CA PRO A 4 4.40 -8.53 14.35
C PRO A 4 5.38 -8.73 13.19
N LYS A 5 5.21 -9.84 12.46
CA LYS A 5 5.89 -10.08 11.18
C LYS A 5 5.05 -9.47 10.06
N VAL A 6 5.66 -8.65 9.20
CA VAL A 6 5.01 -8.07 8.02
C VAL A 6 5.63 -8.69 6.77
N GLU A 7 4.80 -9.26 5.90
CA GLU A 7 5.19 -9.78 4.60
C GLU A 7 4.50 -8.96 3.51
N ARG A 8 5.25 -8.60 2.45
CA ARG A 8 4.74 -7.91 1.27
C ARG A 8 5.03 -8.75 0.03
N ARG A 9 4.02 -8.98 -0.81
CA ARG A 9 4.16 -9.66 -2.11
C ARG A 9 3.53 -8.81 -3.20
N VAL A 10 4.12 -8.84 -4.39
CA VAL A 10 3.57 -8.21 -5.59
C VAL A 10 3.01 -9.33 -6.46
N ASN A 11 1.74 -9.23 -6.84
CA ASN A 11 1.18 -10.06 -7.89
C ASN A 11 1.63 -9.49 -9.24
N ARG A 12 2.48 -10.22 -9.96
CA ARG A 12 3.03 -9.77 -11.25
C ARG A 12 2.04 -9.90 -12.40
N GLU A 13 0.99 -10.71 -12.26
CA GLU A 13 -0.03 -10.89 -13.29
C GLU A 13 -1.04 -9.74 -13.26
N THR A 14 -1.46 -9.33 -12.06
CA THR A 14 -2.47 -8.27 -11.88
C THR A 14 -1.88 -6.91 -11.51
N GLY A 15 -0.59 -6.84 -11.17
CA GLY A 15 0.05 -5.62 -10.66
C GLY A 15 -0.32 -5.25 -9.22
N GLY A 16 -1.21 -6.00 -8.56
CA GLY A 16 -1.65 -5.74 -7.19
C GLY A 16 -0.60 -6.07 -6.12
N ILE A 17 -0.80 -5.54 -4.92
CA ILE A 17 0.08 -5.79 -3.76
C ILE A 17 -0.70 -6.46 -2.64
N TYR A 18 -0.06 -7.46 -2.03
CA TYR A 18 -0.55 -8.19 -0.87
C TYR A 18 0.33 -7.89 0.35
N PHE A 19 -0.29 -7.50 1.46
CA PHE A 19 0.33 -7.40 2.78
C PHE A 19 -0.25 -8.44 3.71
N LYS A 20 0.62 -9.12 4.48
CA LYS A 20 0.23 -10.00 5.58
C LYS A 20 0.92 -9.56 6.86
N VAL A 21 0.14 -9.31 7.91
CA VAL A 21 0.65 -9.03 9.25
C VAL A 21 0.31 -10.21 10.14
N THR A 22 1.32 -10.84 10.74
CA THR A 22 1.15 -12.00 11.63
C THR A 22 1.65 -11.68 13.03
N ARG A 23 0.84 -11.97 14.05
CA ARG A 23 1.20 -11.83 15.47
C ARG A 23 0.52 -12.92 16.28
N GLU A 24 1.30 -13.65 17.07
CA GLU A 24 0.80 -14.61 18.08
C GLU A 24 -0.24 -15.61 17.51
N GLY A 25 -0.01 -16.11 16.30
CA GLY A 25 -0.90 -17.04 15.61
C GLY A 25 -2.08 -16.39 14.87
N THR A 26 -2.33 -15.09 15.08
CA THR A 26 -3.34 -14.33 14.36
C THR A 26 -2.73 -13.67 13.12
N SER A 27 -3.46 -13.66 12.01
CA SER A 27 -3.05 -12.99 10.77
C SER A 27 -4.11 -12.00 10.30
N ALA A 28 -3.68 -10.84 9.83
CA ALA A 28 -4.48 -9.89 9.07
C ALA A 28 -3.87 -9.74 7.67
N PHE A 29 -4.70 -9.51 6.67
CA PHE A 29 -4.27 -9.33 5.29
C PHE A 29 -4.92 -8.11 4.65
N LEU A 30 -4.19 -7.47 3.75
CA LEU A 30 -4.65 -6.38 2.90
C LEU A 30 -4.23 -6.69 1.46
N LEU A 31 -5.19 -6.67 0.54
CA LEU A 31 -4.96 -6.78 -0.89
C LEU A 31 -5.32 -5.43 -1.49
N LEU A 32 -4.43 -4.89 -2.32
CA LEU A 32 -4.66 -3.65 -3.04
C LEU A 32 -4.52 -3.91 -4.54
N SER A 33 -5.54 -3.54 -5.31
CA SER A 33 -5.48 -3.49 -6.76
C SER A 33 -4.57 -2.34 -7.24
N PRO A 34 -4.16 -2.32 -8.51
CA PRO A 34 -3.43 -1.18 -9.08
C PRO A 34 -4.14 0.17 -8.88
N GLU A 35 -5.47 0.22 -9.01
CA GLU A 35 -6.27 1.42 -8.83
C GLU A 35 -6.24 1.90 -7.38
N GLU A 36 -6.45 1.00 -6.42
CA GLU A 36 -6.39 1.30 -4.99
C GLU A 36 -4.97 1.74 -4.56
N LEU A 37 -3.93 1.18 -5.17
CA LEU A 37 -2.55 1.61 -4.95
C LEU A 37 -2.31 3.03 -5.46
N PHE A 38 -2.89 3.39 -6.60
CA PHE A 38 -2.80 4.74 -7.14
C PHE A 38 -3.54 5.75 -6.24
N GLU A 39 -4.73 5.41 -5.77
CA GLU A 39 -5.47 6.23 -4.82
C GLU A 39 -4.71 6.41 -3.50
N LEU A 40 -4.17 5.31 -2.94
CA LEU A 40 -3.38 5.34 -1.71
C LEU A 40 -2.13 6.20 -1.87
N ALA A 41 -1.45 6.14 -3.02
CA ALA A 41 -0.29 6.98 -3.31
C ALA A 41 -0.66 8.46 -3.32
N ASN A 42 -1.77 8.83 -3.95
CA ASN A 42 -2.27 10.22 -3.96
C ASN A 42 -2.59 10.71 -2.55
N GLN A 43 -3.35 9.93 -1.77
CA GLN A 43 -3.68 10.27 -0.37
C GLN A 43 -2.42 10.42 0.49
N SER A 44 -1.41 9.58 0.26
CA SER A 44 -0.14 9.63 1.00
C SER A 44 0.66 10.89 0.67
N ILE A 45 0.68 11.33 -0.59
CA ILE A 45 1.33 12.58 -1.01
C ILE A 45 0.66 13.77 -0.32
N ASP A 46 -0.67 13.83 -0.38
CA ASP A 46 -1.45 14.90 0.24
C ASP A 46 -1.25 14.94 1.77
N ALA A 47 -1.26 13.77 2.43
CA ALA A 47 -1.10 13.66 3.88
C ALA A 47 0.31 14.01 4.38
N LEU A 48 1.35 13.79 3.56
CA LEU A 48 2.74 14.12 3.90
C LEU A 48 3.10 15.58 3.60
N GLY A 49 2.12 16.41 3.23
CA GLY A 49 2.34 17.81 2.86
C GLY A 49 3.13 17.96 1.56
N GLY A 50 3.17 16.92 0.74
CA GLY A 50 3.72 17.02 -0.60
C GLY A 50 2.84 17.94 -1.43
N THR A 51 3.39 19.06 -1.89
CA THR A 51 2.72 19.84 -2.92
C THR A 51 2.65 18.95 -4.16
N ARG A 52 1.43 18.64 -4.63
CA ARG A 52 1.18 18.12 -5.99
C ARG A 52 1.72 19.16 -6.96
N ASN A 53 3.01 19.10 -7.24
CA ASN A 53 3.64 19.96 -8.23
C ASN A 53 3.21 19.40 -9.59
N ASP A 54 2.06 19.92 -10.03
CA ASP A 54 1.67 20.10 -11.41
C ASP A 54 1.98 18.93 -12.37
N GLN A 55 1.09 17.92 -12.41
CA GLN A 55 0.90 17.12 -13.62
C GLN A 55 -0.26 17.67 -14.47
N SER A 56 -0.58 18.96 -14.32
CA SER A 56 -1.51 19.69 -15.17
C SER A 56 -0.73 20.64 -16.08
N THR A 57 0.08 20.11 -16.98
CA THR A 57 0.45 20.87 -18.18
C THR A 57 0.76 19.94 -19.36
N GLN A 58 -0.29 19.79 -20.18
CA GLN A 58 -0.35 19.45 -21.62
C GLN A 58 0.26 18.13 -22.11
#